data_AF-A0AAP0I1U8-F1
#
_entry.id   AF-A0AAP0I1U8-F1
#
_cell.length_a   1.000
_cell.length_b   1.000
_cell.length_c   1.000
_cell.angle_alpha   90.00
_cell.angle_beta   90.00
_cell.angle_gamma   90.00
#
_symmetry.space_group_name_H-M   'P 1'
#
loop_
_entity.id
_entity.type
_entity.pdbx_description
1 polymer ?
#
loop_
_entity_poly.entity_id
_entity_poly.type
_entity_poly.pdbx_seq_one_letter_code
_entity_poly.pdbx_strand_id
1 'polypeptide(L)' 'MRAYKYVSTELWRKKQSKAMRFLHRVRCWEYRQLPSIVRITRPTRPDISRRINLLRIMQVTAICR' A
#
# COMPACT_ATOMS: atom_id res chain seq x y z
N MET A 1 -9.35 17.80 1.47
CA MET A 1 -7.88 17.79 1.61
C MET A 1 -7.19 17.55 0.28
N ARG A 2 -6.44 18.54 -0.24
CA ARG A 2 -5.70 18.48 -1.52
C ARG A 2 -4.53 17.48 -1.52
N ALA A 3 -3.97 17.15 -0.35
CA ALA A 3 -2.82 16.26 -0.21
C ALA A 3 -3.09 14.79 -0.62
N TYR A 4 -4.27 14.24 -0.32
CA TYR A 4 -4.62 12.88 -0.73
C TYR A 4 -4.75 12.73 -2.25
N LYS A 5 -5.11 13.81 -2.95
CA LYS A 5 -5.23 13.79 -4.42
C LYS A 5 -3.84 13.63 -5.05
N TYR A 6 -2.82 14.38 -4.61
CA TYR A 6 -1.46 14.24 -5.13
C TYR A 6 -0.90 12.82 -4.95
N VAL A 7 -0.98 12.29 -3.73
CA VAL A 7 -0.50 10.93 -3.42
C VAL A 7 -1.30 9.89 -4.23
N SER A 8 -2.64 9.96 -4.20
CA SER A 8 -3.51 8.95 -4.82
C SER A 8 -3.55 8.99 -6.34
N THR A 9 -3.47 10.15 -6.98
CA THR A 9 -3.63 10.27 -8.44
C THR A 9 -2.32 10.43 -9.21
N GLU A 10 -1.29 11.05 -8.64
CA GLU A 10 -0.04 11.29 -9.38
C GLU A 10 1.03 10.25 -9.06
N LEU A 11 1.24 9.94 -7.78
CA LEU A 11 2.25 8.96 -7.35
C LEU A 11 1.82 7.52 -7.63
N TRP A 12 0.62 7.13 -7.18
CA TRP A 12 0.15 5.74 -7.31
C TRP A 12 -0.20 5.33 -8.75
N ARG A 13 -0.50 6.27 -9.66
CA ARG A 13 -0.64 5.96 -11.10
C ARG A 13 0.72 5.69 -11.76
N LYS A 14 1.80 6.31 -11.28
CA LYS A 14 3.17 6.16 -11.83
C LYS A 14 3.99 5.12 -11.06
N LYS A 15 3.54 3.84 -11.10
CA LYS A 15 4.23 2.72 -10.43
C LYS A 15 5.67 2.48 -10.88
N GLN A 16 6.03 2.86 -12.11
CA GLN A 16 7.39 2.71 -12.62
C GLN A 16 8.39 3.78 -12.15
N SER A 17 7.92 4.85 -11.50
CA SER A 17 8.81 5.89 -10.98
C SER A 17 9.85 5.31 -10.02
N LYS A 18 11.06 5.88 -10.02
CA LYS A 18 12.17 5.41 -9.18
C LYS A 18 11.78 5.37 -7.68
N ALA A 19 11.02 6.37 -7.22
CA ALA A 19 10.48 6.43 -5.86
C ALA A 19 9.52 5.27 -5.55
N MET A 20 8.52 5.03 -6.41
CA MET A 20 7.57 3.92 -6.18
C MET A 20 8.24 2.55 -6.27
N ARG A 21 9.21 2.37 -7.16
CA ARG A 21 9.97 1.11 -7.27
C ARG A 21 10.83 0.84 -6.03
N PHE A 22 11.47 1.87 -5.49
CA PHE A 22 12.22 1.79 -4.23
C PHE A 22 11.30 1.42 -3.06
N LEU A 23 10.17 2.12 -2.91
CA LEU A 23 9.20 1.84 -1.85
C LEU A 23 8.65 0.42 -1.92
N HIS A 24 8.28 -0.08 -3.11
CA HIS A 24 7.81 -1.46 -3.25
C HIS A 24 8.89 -2.47 -2.86
N ARG A 25 10.16 -2.25 -3.22
CA ARG A 25 11.25 -3.16 -2.86
C ARG A 25 11.40 -3.30 -1.34
N VAL A 26 11.41 -2.18 -0.62
CA VAL A 26 11.49 -2.18 0.85
C VAL A 26 10.28 -2.87 1.46
N ARG A 27 9.07 -2.58 0.97
CA ARG A 27 7.83 -3.19 1.48
C ARG A 27 7.73 -4.69 1.20
N CYS A 28 8.10 -5.16 0.01
CA CYS A 28 8.17 -6.59 -0.31
C CYS A 28 9.18 -7.34 0.58
N TRP A 29 10.20 -6.65 1.09
CA TRP A 29 11.14 -7.24 2.03
C TRP A 29 10.52 -7.34 3.43
N GLU A 30 9.88 -6.27 3.93
CA GLU A 30 9.14 -6.30 5.20
C GLU A 30 8.07 -7.40 5.21
N TYR A 31 7.25 -7.49 4.16
CA TYR A 31 6.16 -8.45 4.05
C TYR A 31 6.60 -9.92 3.97
N ARG A 32 7.84 -10.19 3.56
CA ARG A 32 8.37 -11.56 3.56
C ARG A 32 8.63 -12.11 4.96
N GLN A 33 8.80 -11.24 5.96
CA GLN A 33 9.04 -11.63 7.34
C GLN A 33 7.74 -11.81 8.14
N LEU A 34 6.60 -11.41 7.56
CA LEU A 34 5.29 -11.41 8.22
C LEU A 34 4.50 -12.68 7.84
N PRO A 35 3.63 -13.19 8.74
CA PRO A 35 2.74 -14.30 8.39
C PRO A 35 1.69 -13.88 7.36
N SER A 36 1.09 -14.86 6.68
CA SER A 36 0.15 -14.65 5.55
C SER A 36 -1.01 -13.68 5.86
N ILE A 37 -1.46 -13.67 7.13
CA ILE A 37 -2.54 -12.80 7.61
C ILE A 37 -2.06 -12.03 8.83
N VAL A 38 -2.04 -10.70 8.73
CA VAL A 38 -1.65 -9.80 9.82
C VAL A 38 -2.70 -8.70 9.98
N ARG A 39 -3.04 -8.39 11.23
CA ARG A 39 -3.81 -7.19 11.55
C ARG A 39 -2.87 -5.98 11.54
N ILE A 40 -3.21 -4.97 10.74
CA ILE A 40 -2.42 -3.74 10.63
C ILE A 40 -3.21 -2.59 11.23
N THR A 41 -2.53 -1.73 11.99
CA THR A 41 -3.12 -0.55 12.63
C THR A 41 -3.39 0.61 11.65
N ARG A 42 -2.62 0.67 10.56
CA ARG A 42 -2.73 1.71 9.52
C ARG A 42 -2.67 1.09 8.11
N PRO A 43 -3.63 1.40 7.22
CA PRO A 43 -3.58 0.90 5.85
C PRO A 43 -2.48 1.59 5.04
N THR A 44 -1.76 0.84 4.21
CA THR A 44 -0.73 1.38 3.31
C THR A 44 -1.30 2.39 2.31
N ARG A 45 -2.59 2.24 1.97
CA ARG A 45 -3.32 3.12 1.06
C ARG A 45 -4.66 3.56 1.67
N PRO A 46 -4.69 4.66 2.44
CA PRO A 46 -5.90 5.12 3.12
C PRO A 46 -6.98 5.62 2.16
N ASP A 47 -6.61 6.12 0.98
CA ASP A 47 -7.55 6.60 -0.04
C ASP A 47 -8.39 5.47 -0.65
N ILE A 48 -7.79 4.31 -0.92
CA ILE A 48 -8.53 3.14 -1.39
C ILE A 48 -9.30 2.50 -0.25
N SER A 49 -8.69 2.34 0.93
CA SER A 49 -9.34 1.73 2.10
C SER A 49 -10.66 2.41 2.46
N ARG A 50 -10.74 3.75 2.37
CA ARG A 50 -11.99 4.51 2.56
C ARG A 50 -13.06 4.25 1.49
N ARG A 51 -12.68 3.92 0.27
CA ARG A 51 -13.63 3.61 -0.83
C ARG A 51 -14.16 2.19 -0.75
N ILE A 52 -13.35 1.26 -0.25
CA ILE A 52 -13.67 -0.18 -0.25
C ILE A 52 -14.13 -0.71 1.12
N ASN A 53 -14.36 0.17 2.12
CA ASN A 53 -14.80 -0.17 3.48
C ASN A 53 -13.95 -1.22 4.23
N LEU A 54 -12.75 -1.55 3.74
CA LEU A 54 -11.82 -2.49 4.37
C LEU A 54 -10.83 -1.71 5.22
N LEU A 55 -11.20 -1.44 6.47
CA LEU A 55 -10.42 -0.60 7.38
C LEU A 55 -9.35 -1.36 8.20
N ARG A 56 -9.36 -2.70 8.23
CA ARG A 56 -8.56 -3.44 9.23
C ARG A 56 -7.93 -4.78 8.82
N ILE A 57 -8.19 -5.28 7.60
CA ILE A 57 -7.65 -6.57 7.15
C ILE A 57 -6.99 -6.33 5.79
N MET A 58 -5.66 -6.33 5.75
CA MET A 58 -4.93 -6.50 4.48
C MET A 58 -4.36 -7.91 4.49
N GLN A 59 -4.78 -8.73 3.52
CA GLN A 59 -4.01 -9.93 3.20
C GLN A 59 -2.66 -9.45 2.65
N VAL A 60 -1.57 -9.82 3.31
CA VAL A 60 -0.19 -9.44 2.97
C VAL A 60 0.21 -10.00 1.59
N THR A 61 -0.60 -10.89 1.04
CA THR A 61 -0.41 -11.65 -0.20
C THR A 61 -0.49 -10.83 -1.50
N ALA A 62 -0.98 -9.58 -1.48
CA ALA A 62 -1.25 -8.84 -2.73
C ALA A 62 -0.08 -8.01 -3.30
N ILE A 63 1.11 -8.02 -2.67
CA ILE A 63 2.29 -7.26 -3.16
C ILE A 63 3.41 -8.19 -3.66
N CYS A 64 3.27 -9.52 -3.50
CA CYS A 64 4.18 -10.53 -4.03
C CYS A 64 3.58 -11.43 -5.12
N ARG A 65 2.43 -11.05 -5.70
CA ARG A 65 1.93 -11.56 -6.98
C ARG A 65 1.84 -10.43 -8.00
#